data_AF-A0A947HE35-F1
#
_entry.id   AF-A0A947HE35-F1
#
_cell.length_a   1.000
_cell.length_b   1.000
_cell.length_c   1.000
_cell.angle_alpha   90.00
_cell.angle_beta   90.00
_cell.angle_gamma   90.00
#
_symmetry.space_group_name_H-M   'P 1'
#
loop_
_entity.id
_entity.type
_entity.pdbx_description
1 polymer ?
#
loop_
_entity_poly.entity_id
_entity_poly.type
_entity_poly.pdbx_seq_one_letter_code
_entity_poly.pdbx_strand_id
1 'polypeptide(L)' 'MAGKIKTLLDQIILEKAKGDPIMEKLTKTKLLVKGIRVENFTPISEDDPVVLQKVQQVARDFGVTLAV' A
#
# COMPACT_ATOMS: atom_id res chain seq x y z
N MET A 1 -10.82 -8.78 10.02
CA MET A 1 -10.47 -9.62 8.85
C MET A 1 -9.04 -9.26 8.54
N ALA A 2 -8.10 -10.16 8.80
CA ALA A 2 -6.67 -9.91 8.59
C ALA A 2 -6.34 -9.73 7.09
N GLY A 3 -5.23 -9.06 6.80
CA GLY A 3 -4.71 -8.90 5.45
C GLY A 3 -5.28 -7.74 4.63
N LYS A 4 -6.17 -6.90 5.18
CA LYS A 4 -6.70 -5.73 4.43
C LYS A 4 -5.60 -4.75 4.05
N ILE A 5 -4.64 -4.52 4.95
CA ILE A 5 -3.50 -3.62 4.67
C ILE A 5 -2.72 -4.12 3.44
N LYS A 6 -2.50 -5.43 3.34
CA LYS A 6 -1.81 -6.04 2.20
C LYS A 6 -2.58 -5.80 0.90
N THR A 7 -3.88 -6.06 0.89
CA THR A 7 -4.74 -5.82 -0.28
C THR A 7 -4.73 -4.36 -0.72
N LEU A 8 -4.82 -3.41 0.21
CA LEU A 8 -4.80 -1.98 -0.12
C LEU A 8 -3.43 -1.54 -0.66
N LEU A 9 -2.34 -2.04 -0.08
CA LEU A 9 -0.99 -1.75 -0.58
C LEU A 9 -0.79 -2.28 -2.00
N ASP A 10 -1.25 -3.50 -2.27
CA ASP A 10 -1.16 -4.10 -3.60
C ASP A 10 -2.01 -3.31 -4.61
N GLN A 11 -3.21 -2.83 -4.23
CA GLN A 11 -4.00 -1.92 -5.07
C GLN A 11 -3.27 -0.61 -5.38
N ILE A 12 -2.68 0.06 -4.37
CA ILE A 12 -1.92 1.30 -4.57
C ILE A 12 -0.77 1.08 -5.55
N ILE A 13 -0.06 -0.04 -5.39
CA ILE A 13 1.06 -0.41 -6.26
C ILE A 13 0.58 -0.66 -7.68
N LEU A 14 -0.48 -1.44 -7.87
CA LEU A 14 -1.03 -1.76 -9.20
C LEU A 14 -1.50 -0.48 -9.93
N GLU A 15 -2.25 0.38 -9.25
CA GLU A 15 -2.77 1.63 -9.81
C GLU A 15 -1.66 2.61 -10.21
N LYS A 16 -0.59 2.71 -9.41
CA LYS A 16 0.54 3.60 -9.72
C LYS A 16 1.49 2.98 -10.73
N ALA A 17 1.68 1.66 -10.70
CA ALA A 17 2.59 0.97 -11.60
C ALA A 17 2.03 0.88 -13.02
N LYS A 18 0.71 0.69 -13.17
CA LYS A 18 0.06 0.44 -14.47
C LYS A 18 0.77 -0.65 -15.30
N GLY A 19 1.34 -1.65 -14.62
CA GLY A 19 2.11 -2.73 -15.24
C GLY A 19 3.59 -2.44 -15.51
N ASP A 20 4.08 -1.24 -15.21
CA ASP A 20 5.51 -0.89 -15.32
C ASP A 20 6.28 -1.36 -14.06
N PRO A 21 7.24 -2.30 -14.20
CA PRO A 21 8.01 -2.83 -13.08
C PRO A 21 8.92 -1.78 -12.40
N ILE A 22 9.35 -0.74 -13.12
CA ILE A 22 10.11 0.38 -12.56
C ILE A 22 9.20 1.20 -11.66
N MET A 23 7.98 1.50 -12.11
CA MET A 23 7.01 2.25 -11.31
C MET A 23 6.54 1.47 -10.08
N GLU A 24 6.40 0.14 -10.18
CA GLU A 24 6.16 -0.71 -9.01
C GLU A 24 7.28 -0.57 -7.97
N LYS A 25 8.54 -0.69 -8.39
CA LYS A 25 9.70 -0.56 -7.49
C LYS A 25 9.76 0.84 -6.86
N LEU A 26 9.58 1.89 -7.66
CA LEU A 26 9.55 3.27 -7.17
C LEU A 26 8.40 3.50 -6.18
N THR A 27 7.23 2.93 -6.42
CA THR A 27 6.08 3.03 -5.52
C THR A 27 6.35 2.34 -4.19
N LYS A 28 6.93 1.12 -4.22
CA LYS A 28 7.38 0.42 -3.01
C LYS A 28 8.44 1.22 -2.24
N THR A 29 9.40 1.82 -2.94
CA THR A 29 10.41 2.70 -2.30
C THR A 29 9.76 3.93 -1.66
N LYS A 30 8.80 4.57 -2.33
CA LYS A 30 8.08 5.72 -1.76
C LYS A 30 7.25 5.34 -0.53
N LEU A 31 6.63 4.16 -0.52
CA LEU A 31 5.94 3.61 0.65
C LEU A 31 6.91 3.40 1.82
N LEU A 32 8.10 2.85 1.54
CA LEU A 32 9.14 2.66 2.55
C LEU A 32 9.60 3.99 3.16
N VAL A 33 9.80 5.03 2.34
CA VAL A 33 10.16 6.38 2.81
C VAL A 33 9.05 6.99 3.68
N LYS A 34 7.78 6.68 3.39
CA LYS A 34 6.63 7.05 4.24
C LYS A 34 6.47 6.15 5.48
N GLY A 35 7.43 5.27 5.76
CA GLY A 35 7.47 4.40 6.93
C GLY A 35 6.63 3.13 6.81
N ILE A 36 6.19 2.76 5.61
CA ILE A 36 5.38 1.57 5.34
C ILE A 36 6.24 0.55 4.59
N ARG A 37 6.65 -0.52 5.28
CA ARG A 37 7.38 -1.63 4.65
C ARG A 37 6.38 -2.67 4.15
N VAL A 38 6.11 -2.67 2.84
CA VAL A 38 5.13 -3.56 2.19
C VAL A 38 5.39 -5.05 2.46
N GLU A 39 6.66 -5.43 2.56
CA GLU A 39 7.10 -6.82 2.81
C GLU A 39 6.72 -7.35 4.20
N ASN A 40 6.43 -6.46 5.16
CA ASN A 40 6.01 -6.87 6.50
C ASN A 40 4.53 -7.27 6.57
N PHE A 41 3.74 -6.94 5.54
CA PHE A 41 2.31 -7.22 5.51
C PHE A 41 2.04 -8.50 4.72
N THR A 42 1.35 -9.42 5.38
CA THR A 42 0.94 -10.69 4.78
C THR A 42 -0.58 -10.75 4.73
N PRO A 43 -1.17 -11.65 3.92
CA PRO A 43 -2.63 -11.83 3.89
C PRO A 43 -3.23 -12.26 5.24
N ILE A 44 -2.40 -12.67 6.20
CA ILE A 44 -2.81 -13.10 7.55
C ILE A 44 -2.35 -12.13 8.64
N SER A 45 -1.65 -11.04 8.31
CA SER A 45 -1.22 -10.07 9.32
C SER A 45 -2.41 -9.34 9.90
N GLU A 46 -2.43 -9.16 11.22
CA GLU A 46 -3.42 -8.33 11.88
C GLU A 46 -3.38 -6.90 11.33
N ASP A 47 -4.57 -6.35 11.04
CA ASP A 47 -4.68 -5.01 10.52
C ASP A 47 -4.66 -4.01 11.67
N ASP A 48 -3.48 -3.48 11.97
CA ASP A 48 -3.32 -2.37 12.91
C ASP A 48 -4.05 -1.13 12.36
N PRO A 49 -5.05 -0.57 13.09
CA PRO A 49 -5.81 0.59 12.63
C PRO A 49 -4.93 1.83 12.38
N VAL A 50 -3.81 1.98 13.09
CA VAL A 50 -2.85 3.08 12.89
C VAL A 50 -2.14 2.94 11.54
N VAL A 51 -1.74 1.73 11.20
CA VAL A 51 -1.10 1.44 9.91
C VAL A 51 -2.11 1.60 8.78
N LEU A 52 -3.33 1.11 8.97
CA LEU A 52 -4.42 1.25 7.99
C LEU A 52 -4.67 2.72 7.65
N GLN A 53 -4.74 3.60 8.65
CA GLN A 53 -4.88 5.04 8.44
C GLN A 53 -3.72 5.63 7.64
N LYS A 54 -2.48 5.21 7.92
CA LYS A 54 -1.30 5.64 7.14
C LYS A 54 -1.43 5.21 5.68
N VAL A 55 -1.81 3.95 5.42
CA VAL A 55 -1.98 3.43 4.05
C VAL A 55 -3.04 4.21 3.29
N GLN A 56 -4.18 4.50 3.92
CA GLN A 56 -5.22 5.33 3.33
C GLN A 56 -4.74 6.77 3.06
N GLN A 57 -3.95 7.35 3.96
CA GLN A 57 -3.35 8.67 3.73
C GLN A 57 -2.39 8.62 2.54
N VAL A 58 -1.55 7.60 2.42
CA VAL A 58 -0.65 7.46 1.27
C VAL A 58 -1.42 7.30 -0.04
N ALA A 59 -2.53 6.55 -0.04
CA ALA A 59 -3.37 6.44 -1.22
C ALA A 59 -3.91 7.82 -1.66
N ARG A 60 -4.40 8.63 -0.71
CA ARG A 60 -4.80 10.02 -0.98
C ARG A 60 -3.65 10.86 -1.52
N ASP A 61 -2.48 10.81 -0.89
CA ASP A 61 -1.28 11.54 -1.33
C ASP A 61 -0.85 11.14 -2.75
N PHE A 62 -1.07 9.89 -3.13
CA PHE A 62 -0.73 9.36 -4.47
C PHE A 62 -1.82 9.60 -5.51
N GLY A 63 -2.98 10.11 -5.10
CA GLY A 63 -4.16 10.29 -5.95
C GLY A 63 -4.83 8.98 -6.36
N VAL A 64 -4.66 7.92 -5.57
CA VAL A 64 -5.27 6.60 -5.81
C VAL A 64 -6.58 6.50 -5.06
N THR A 65 -7.65 6.15 -5.77
CA THR A 65 -8.94 5.84 -5.15
C THR A 65 -8.94 4.38 -4.75
N LEU A 66 -8.93 4.11 -3.45
CA LEU A 66 -9.09 2.74 -2.93
C LEU A 66 -10.56 2.36 -3.05
N ALA A 67 -10.86 1.27 -3.76
CA ALA A 67 -12.17 0.64 -3.69
C ALA A 67 -12.25 -0.08 -2.35
N VAL A 68 -12.95 0.54 -1.39
CA VAL A 68 -13.23 0.00 -0.05
C VAL A 68 -14.44 -0.93 -0.10
#